data_AF-A0A6A7KJP4-F1
#
_entry.id   AF-A0A6A7KJP4-F1
#
_cell.length_a   1.000
_cell.length_b   1.000
_cell.length_c   1.000
_cell.angle_alpha   90.00
_cell.angle_beta   90.00
_cell.angle_gamma   90.00
#
_symmetry.space_group_name_H-M   'P 1'
#
loop_
_entity.id
_entity.type
_entity.pdbx_description
1 polymer ?
#
loop_
_entity_poly.entity_id
_entity_poly.type
_entity_poly.pdbx_seq_one_letter_code
_entity_poly.pdbx_strand_id
1 'polypeptide(L)'
;MTQLSTTSVSVVDGEIMIDAEALAPKLGLSADALKDNMAKGLVTSVAETGADADAGRTRLTFRYRAQVWRVVVETDGTLVEDPVPTSASSRAPG
;
A
#
# COMPACT_ATOMS: atom_id res chain seq x y z
N MET A 1 -19.46 19.76 6.73
CA MET A 1 -18.92 18.58 7.45
C MET A 1 -19.28 17.36 6.63
N THR A 2 -18.42 16.35 6.61
CA THR A 2 -18.52 15.07 5.87
C THR A 2 -17.88 15.09 4.48
N GLN A 3 -16.56 14.87 4.45
CA GLN A 3 -15.94 14.23 3.29
C GLN A 3 -15.81 12.74 3.60
N LEU A 4 -16.48 11.95 2.77
CA LEU A 4 -16.49 10.49 2.77
C LEU A 4 -15.18 9.97 2.19
N SER A 5 -14.69 8.87 2.77
CA SER A 5 -13.83 7.86 2.14
C SER A 5 -12.59 8.38 1.42
N THR A 6 -11.46 8.42 2.12
CA THR A 6 -10.17 8.49 1.42
C THR A 6 -9.19 7.65 2.19
N THR A 7 -8.54 6.71 1.53
CA THR A 7 -7.42 5.94 2.05
C THR A 7 -6.39 6.89 2.63
N SER A 8 -6.47 7.18 3.93
CA SER A 8 -5.57 8.10 4.61
C SER A 8 -4.24 7.40 4.79
N VAL A 9 -3.31 7.73 3.91
CA VAL A 9 -1.90 7.41 4.06
C VAL A 9 -1.18 8.64 4.59
N SER A 10 -0.25 8.45 5.51
CA SER A 10 0.60 9.52 6.04
C SER A 10 2.03 9.03 6.04
N VAL A 11 2.91 9.77 5.38
CA VAL A 11 4.35 9.48 5.40
C VAL A 11 4.98 10.41 6.43
N VAL A 12 5.55 9.83 7.49
CA VAL A 12 6.19 10.58 8.59
C VAL A 12 7.61 10.06 8.74
N ASP A 13 8.61 10.92 8.55
CA ASP A 13 10.03 10.56 8.67
C ASP A 13 10.48 9.40 7.74
N GLY A 14 9.80 9.22 6.60
CA GLY A 14 10.02 8.10 5.69
C GLY A 14 9.27 6.81 6.07
N GLU A 15 8.55 6.82 7.19
CA GLU A 15 7.65 5.75 7.58
C GLU A 15 6.25 5.96 7.00
N ILE A 16 5.71 4.96 6.33
CA ILE A 16 4.40 5.04 5.68
C ILE A 16 3.35 4.43 6.61
N MET A 17 2.45 5.26 7.11
CA MET A 17 1.26 4.84 7.85
C MET A 17 0.07 4.71 6.90
N ILE A 18 -0.56 3.54 6.88
CA ILE A 18 -1.81 3.29 6.13
C ILE A 18 -2.91 2.99 7.12
N ASP A 19 -4.08 3.60 6.91
CA ASP A 19 -5.24 3.31 7.73
C ASP A 19 -5.67 1.83 7.62
N ALA A 20 -5.85 1.19 8.77
CA ALA A 20 -6.22 -0.22 8.85
C ALA A 20 -7.61 -0.49 8.26
N GLU A 21 -8.54 0.46 8.33
CA GLU A 21 -9.87 0.32 7.75
C GLU A 21 -9.83 0.36 6.22
N ALA A 22 -8.82 1.01 5.63
CA ALA A 22 -8.59 1.01 4.19
C ALA A 22 -7.80 -0.24 3.72
N LEU A 23 -6.81 -0.68 4.51
CA LEU A 23 -5.94 -1.82 4.17
C LEU A 23 -6.63 -3.17 4.38
N ALA A 24 -7.36 -3.35 5.49
CA ALA A 24 -7.95 -4.63 5.84
C ALA A 24 -8.86 -5.24 4.77
N PRO A 25 -9.82 -4.49 4.16
CA PRO A 25 -10.68 -5.07 3.12
C PRO A 25 -9.90 -5.52 1.87
N LYS A 26 -8.74 -4.92 1.57
CA LYS A 26 -7.86 -5.34 0.46
C LYS A 26 -7.24 -6.72 0.68
N LEU A 27 -7.07 -7.12 1.94
CA LEU A 27 -6.57 -8.44 2.36
C LEU A 27 -7.72 -9.40 2.72
N GLY A 28 -8.98 -8.99 2.55
CA GLY A 28 -10.15 -9.76 2.98
C GLY A 28 -10.28 -9.87 4.50
N LEU A 29 -9.80 -8.86 5.24
CA LEU A 29 -9.81 -8.78 6.69
C LEU A 29 -10.65 -7.59 7.18
N SER A 30 -11.03 -7.62 8.45
CA SER A 30 -11.51 -6.44 9.19
C SER A 30 -10.33 -5.70 9.81
N ALA A 31 -10.48 -4.41 10.12
CA ALA A 31 -9.41 -3.59 10.71
C ALA A 31 -8.85 -4.20 12.01
N ASP A 32 -9.72 -4.70 12.89
CA ASP A 32 -9.32 -5.41 14.11
C ASP A 32 -8.55 -6.70 13.82
N ALA A 33 -9.02 -7.49 12.85
CA ALA A 33 -8.35 -8.71 12.46
C ALA A 33 -6.97 -8.42 11.84
N LEU A 34 -6.85 -7.37 11.02
CA LEU A 34 -5.56 -6.93 10.49
C LEU A 34 -4.60 -6.58 11.63
N LYS A 35 -5.03 -5.74 12.59
CA LYS A 35 -4.22 -5.33 13.74
C LYS A 35 -3.80 -6.53 14.60
N ASP A 36 -4.72 -7.44 14.89
CA ASP A 36 -4.46 -8.67 15.64
C ASP A 36 -3.46 -9.58 14.90
N ASN A 37 -3.63 -9.77 13.59
CA ASN A 37 -2.72 -10.59 12.79
C ASN A 37 -1.34 -9.93 12.60
N MET A 38 -1.25 -8.59 12.55
CA MET A 38 0.02 -7.87 12.58
C MET A 38 0.71 -8.02 13.94
N ALA A 39 -0.03 -7.86 15.05
CA ALA A 39 0.49 -8.07 16.40
C ALA A 39 0.98 -9.51 16.64
N LYS A 40 0.37 -10.49 15.96
CA LYS A 40 0.78 -11.90 15.96
C LYS A 40 1.89 -12.23 14.97
N GLY A 41 2.32 -11.29 14.13
CA GLY A 41 3.32 -11.53 13.08
C GLY A 41 2.84 -12.42 11.92
N LEU A 42 1.53 -12.57 11.75
CA LEU A 42 0.90 -13.36 10.68
C LEU A 42 0.74 -12.58 9.37
N VAL A 43 0.71 -11.24 9.46
CA VAL A 43 0.74 -10.33 8.31
C VAL A 43 2.17 -9.84 8.14
N THR A 44 2.75 -10.08 6.96
CA THR A 44 4.07 -9.57 6.61
C THR A 44 3.93 -8.42 5.62
N SER A 45 4.53 -7.28 5.91
CA SER A 45 4.67 -6.15 5.00
C SER A 45 6.12 -6.02 4.54
N VAL A 46 6.31 -5.76 3.25
CA VAL A 46 7.62 -5.45 2.66
C VAL A 46 7.52 -4.06 2.05
N ALA A 47 8.39 -3.16 2.49
CA ALA A 47 8.53 -1.84 1.92
C ALA A 47 9.83 -1.79 1.12
N GLU A 48 9.70 -1.70 -0.21
CA GLU A 48 10.81 -1.47 -1.11
C GLU A 48 10.82 0.00 -1.47
N THR A 49 11.70 0.77 -0.82
CA THR A 49 11.95 2.16 -1.18
C THR A 49 12.78 2.19 -2.46
N GLY A 50 12.21 2.75 -3.53
CA GLY A 50 12.94 2.98 -4.78
C GLY A 50 14.11 3.94 -4.53
N ALA A 51 15.28 3.56 -5.02
CA ALA A 51 16.48 4.40 -5.05
C ALA A 51 16.76 4.88 -6.48
N ASP A 52 17.60 5.90 -6.64
CA ASP A 52 18.05 6.45 -7.92
C ASP A 52 16.91 6.92 -8.86
N ALA A 53 16.64 6.21 -9.96
CA ALA A 53 15.70 6.64 -11.00
C ALA A 53 14.22 6.52 -10.56
N ASP A 54 13.97 5.75 -9.50
CA ASP A 54 12.66 5.61 -8.84
C ASP A 54 12.68 6.25 -7.44
N ALA A 55 13.65 7.13 -7.16
CA ALA A 55 13.73 7.86 -5.89
C ALA A 55 12.43 8.60 -5.60
N GLY A 56 11.79 8.22 -4.48
CA GLY A 56 10.51 8.78 -4.04
C GLY A 56 9.31 7.84 -4.23
N ARG A 57 9.45 6.75 -4.98
CA ARG A 57 8.43 5.70 -5.05
C ARG A 57 8.71 4.60 -4.05
N THR A 58 7.79 4.36 -3.13
CA THR A 58 7.90 3.25 -2.18
C THR A 58 6.86 2.19 -2.49
N ARG A 59 7.31 1.01 -2.91
CA ARG A 59 6.42 -0.11 -3.16
C ARG A 59 6.19 -0.87 -1.86
N LEU A 60 4.94 -0.92 -1.43
CA LEU A 60 4.51 -1.71 -0.28
C LEU A 60 3.83 -2.99 -0.79
N THR A 61 4.30 -4.13 -0.30
CA THR A 61 3.66 -5.43 -0.54
C THR A 61 3.23 -6.03 0.79
N PHE A 62 1.93 -6.19 0.97
CA PHE A 62 1.33 -6.87 2.11
C PHE A 62 0.98 -8.30 1.72
N ARG A 63 1.44 -9.26 2.51
CA ARG A 63 1.11 -10.67 2.35
C ARG A 63 0.43 -11.20 3.60
N TYR A 64 -0.68 -11.88 3.39
CA TYR A 64 -1.43 -12.56 4.43
C TYR A 64 -2.02 -13.86 3.89
N ARG A 65 -1.52 -15.00 4.37
CA ARG A 65 -1.90 -16.33 3.87
C ARG A 65 -1.78 -16.41 2.34
N ALA A 66 -2.89 -16.64 1.63
CA ALA A 66 -2.95 -16.70 0.17
C ALA A 66 -3.27 -15.34 -0.49
N GLN A 67 -3.46 -14.28 0.30
CA GLN A 67 -3.77 -12.94 -0.18
C GLN A 67 -2.51 -12.10 -0.26
N VAL A 68 -2.33 -11.42 -1.39
CA VAL A 68 -1.24 -10.48 -1.61
C VAL A 68 -1.85 -9.19 -2.13
N TRP A 69 -1.59 -8.10 -1.42
CA TRP A 69 -1.96 -6.78 -1.86
C TRP A 69 -0.70 -5.93 -2.03
N ARG A 70 -0.66 -5.16 -3.12
CA ARG A 70 0.51 -4.42 -3.52
C ARG A 70 0.11 -3.01 -3.92
N VAL A 71 0.88 -2.06 -3.44
CA VAL A 71 0.65 -0.66 -3.68
C VAL A 71 1.96 0.10 -3.80
N VAL A 72 1.98 1.13 -4.62
CA VAL A 72 3.10 2.06 -4.77
C VAL A 72 2.67 3.38 -4.15
N VAL A 73 3.51 3.90 -3.25
CA VAL A 73 3.36 5.23 -2.67
C VAL A 73 4.25 6.16 -3.47
N GLU A 74 3.62 7.08 -4.19
CA GLU A 74 4.32 8.13 -4.93
C GLU A 74 4.89 9.17 -3.95
N THR A 75 5.82 10.00 -4.43
CA THR A 75 6.52 11.01 -3.62
C THR A 75 5.59 12.06 -3.00
N ASP A 76 4.42 12.29 -3.61
CA ASP A 76 3.36 13.18 -3.10
C ASP A 76 2.52 12.53 -1.98
N GLY A 77 2.81 11.28 -1.61
CA GLY A 77 2.00 10.49 -0.67
C GLY A 77 0.78 9.85 -1.33
N THR A 78 0.65 9.91 -2.66
CA THR A 78 -0.44 9.26 -3.38
C THR A 78 -0.24 7.74 -3.40
N LEU A 79 -1.25 6.99 -2.97
CA LEU A 79 -1.29 5.53 -3.10
C LEU A 79 -1.80 5.14 -4.50
N VAL A 80 -0.97 4.47 -5.27
CA VAL A 80 -1.32 3.87 -6.55
C VAL A 80 -1.31 2.36 -6.38
N GLU A 81 -2.49 1.74 -6.41
CA GLU A 81 -2.56 0.27 -6.44
C GLU A 81 -1.81 -0.22 -7.68
N ASP A 82 -0.88 -1.14 -7.48
CA ASP A 82 -0.16 -1.80 -8.56
C ASP A 82 -0.92 -3.10 -8.84
N PRO A 83 -1.95 -3.08 -9.71
CA PRO A 83 -2.43 -4.34 -10.26
C PRO A 83 -1.21 -4.97 -10.92
N VAL A 84 -0.94 -6.24 -10.63
CA VAL A 84 0.06 -7.02 -11.38
C VAL A 84 -0.06 -6.59 -12.84
N PRO A 85 1.01 -6.10 -13.49
CA PRO A 85 0.92 -5.75 -14.88
C PRO A 85 0.69 -7.06 -15.62
N THR A 86 -0.57 -7.35 -15.96
CA THR A 86 -0.80 -7.93 -17.28
C THR A 86 -0.19 -6.92 -18.23
N SER A 87 0.99 -7.25 -18.76
CA SER A 87 1.75 -6.41 -19.69
C SER A 87 0.81 -5.86 -20.75
N ALA A 88 0.37 -4.63 -20.54
CA ALA A 88 -0.23 -3.79 -21.55
C ALA A 88 0.34 -2.41 -21.26
N SER A 89 1.32 -2.04 -22.07
CA SER A 89 1.69 -0.69 -22.49
C SER A 89 0.71 0.40 -22.02
N SER A 90 1.11 1.60 -21.60
CA SER A 90 2.26 2.38 -22.05
C SER A 90 2.27 3.70 -21.26
N ARG A 91 3.44 4.10 -20.79
CA ARG A 91 3.86 5.50 -20.55
C ARG A 91 4.50 5.94 -21.88
N ALA A 92 4.29 7.09 -22.53
CA ALA A 92 3.64 8.38 -22.29
C ALA A 92 3.53 9.09 -23.68
N PRO A 93 2.79 10.21 -23.81
CA PRO A 93 2.61 10.93 -25.08
C PRO A 93 3.89 11.67 -25.53
N GLY A 94 4.07 11.76 -26.85
CA GLY A 94 5.02 12.62 -27.55
C GLY A 94 4.40 13.16 -28.81
#